data_AF-A0A6G9CY06-F1
#
_entry.id   AF-A0A6G9CY06-F1
#
_cell.length_a   1.000
_cell.length_b   1.000
_cell.length_c   1.000
_cell.angle_alpha   90.00
_cell.angle_beta   90.00
_cell.angle_gamma   90.00
#
_symmetry.space_group_name_H-M   'P 1'
#
loop_
_entity.id
_entity.type
_entity.pdbx_description
1 polymer ?
#
loop_
_entity_poly.entity_id
_entity_poly.type
_entity_poly.pdbx_seq_one_letter_code
_entity_poly.pdbx_strand_id
1 'polypeptide(L)'
;MTRCVLVVDECSGGAIATPHDEGAGSCASESSEPVRSVARSHVGSLRSVTTCASRTRGHRTPLQNWKRRRARRQSAVPRAAEGAELVIVSIPQKNVVDLPAGILSGAVAGAPVIETNNYYPQQRDGLISAIEDGQTESGWVQEHLGVPVFKAFNGIWWKHLLEKGLPEGAEGRIALPIAGDDDANKQVVFDLINQLGFDPVDAGTIDDSWRQQPGTPVYGKDFDREATLKALAEASPDRTDEWRATTTV
;
A
#
# COMPACT_ATOMS: atom_id res chain seq x y z
N MET A 1 -2.59 -20.17 9.66
CA MET A 1 -2.84 -18.85 10.29
C MET A 1 -1.58 -18.04 10.10
N THR A 2 -1.61 -17.06 9.19
CA THR A 2 -0.42 -16.30 8.74
C THR A 2 -0.11 -15.15 9.71
N ARG A 3 1.16 -14.98 10.10
CA ARG A 3 1.64 -13.81 10.85
C ARG A 3 2.01 -12.68 9.89
N CYS A 4 1.11 -11.72 9.69
CA CYS A 4 1.39 -10.54 8.85
C CYS A 4 1.99 -9.40 9.68
N VAL A 5 3.03 -8.74 9.17
CA VAL A 5 3.54 -7.49 9.76
C VAL A 5 3.52 -6.34 8.76
N LEU A 6 3.47 -5.12 9.28
CA LEU A 6 2.90 -3.96 8.60
C LEU A 6 3.79 -2.73 8.82
N VAL A 7 4.61 -2.37 7.84
CA VAL A 7 5.47 -1.20 7.97
C VAL A 7 4.69 0.05 7.58
N VAL A 8 4.59 1.03 8.49
CA VAL A 8 3.72 2.22 8.35
C VAL A 8 4.42 3.48 8.80
N ASP A 9 4.78 4.35 7.87
CA ASP A 9 5.27 5.67 8.24
C ASP A 9 4.11 6.63 8.59
N GLU A 10 4.12 7.16 9.83
CA GLU A 10 3.26 8.30 10.21
C GLU A 10 4.11 9.58 10.08
N CYS A 11 3.64 10.51 9.24
CA CYS A 11 3.93 11.95 9.17
C CYS A 11 5.05 12.48 8.24
N SER A 12 4.62 13.11 7.15
CA SER A 12 4.99 14.50 6.85
C SER A 12 3.74 15.19 6.29
N GLY A 13 3.28 16.26 6.94
CA GLY A 13 1.92 16.80 6.77
C GLY A 13 1.60 17.37 5.39
N GLY A 14 0.30 17.29 5.05
CA GLY A 14 -0.34 17.87 3.88
C GLY A 14 -1.61 17.09 3.57
N ALA A 15 -2.75 17.50 4.15
CA ALA A 15 -4.04 16.91 3.80
C ALA A 15 -4.38 17.26 2.35
N ILE A 16 -4.64 16.27 1.50
CA ILE A 16 -5.19 16.47 0.16
C ILE A 16 -6.68 16.14 0.28
N ALA A 17 -7.52 17.17 0.23
CA ALA A 17 -8.96 16.97 0.14
C ALA A 17 -9.29 16.43 -1.26
N THR A 18 -9.91 15.25 -1.33
CA THR A 18 -10.72 14.87 -2.49
C THR A 18 -12.07 15.61 -2.40
N PRO A 19 -12.88 15.72 -3.47
CA PRO A 19 -14.03 16.63 -3.54
C PRO A 19 -15.20 16.34 -2.57
N HIS A 20 -15.03 15.46 -1.59
CA HIS A 20 -16.09 14.96 -0.73
C HIS A 20 -15.89 15.16 0.79
N ASP A 21 -14.86 15.86 1.26
CA ASP A 21 -14.61 16.00 2.71
C ASP A 21 -14.91 17.40 3.26
N GLU A 22 -16.07 17.55 3.92
CA GLU A 22 -16.28 18.55 4.97
C GLU A 22 -16.11 17.87 6.35
N GLY A 23 -15.05 18.23 7.08
CA GLY A 23 -15.06 18.18 8.55
C GLY A 23 -13.96 17.38 9.27
N ALA A 24 -13.25 18.11 10.15
CA ALA A 24 -12.45 17.66 11.30
C ALA A 24 -11.13 16.90 11.04
N GLY A 25 -10.03 17.64 11.15
CA GLY A 25 -8.66 17.15 11.03
C GLY A 25 -8.27 16.08 12.05
N SER A 26 -7.77 14.96 11.52
CA SER A 26 -7.02 13.91 12.20
C SER A 26 -5.72 13.69 11.43
N CYS A 27 -4.57 13.61 12.13
CA CYS A 27 -3.25 13.34 11.54
C CYS A 27 -3.10 11.86 11.11
N ALA A 28 -3.96 11.40 10.20
CA ALA A 28 -3.81 10.14 9.49
C ALA A 28 -3.41 10.46 8.05
N SER A 29 -2.21 10.07 7.60
CA SER A 29 -1.93 10.11 6.16
C SER A 29 -2.75 9.02 5.49
N GLU A 30 -3.50 9.37 4.44
CA GLU A 30 -4.31 8.41 3.65
C GLU A 30 -3.50 7.19 3.20
N SER A 31 -2.20 7.36 2.98
CA SER A 31 -1.26 6.31 2.59
C SER A 31 -1.06 5.19 3.62
N SER A 32 -1.45 5.40 4.88
CA SER A 32 -1.31 4.42 5.97
C SER A 32 -2.61 3.71 6.33
N GLU A 33 -3.75 4.22 5.86
CA GLU A 33 -5.07 3.74 6.25
C GLU A 33 -5.50 2.41 5.60
N PRO A 34 -5.17 2.08 4.33
CA PRO A 34 -5.48 0.75 3.76
C PRO A 34 -4.94 -0.36 4.66
N VAL A 35 -3.79 -0.08 5.22
CA VAL A 35 -3.00 -1.01 5.99
C VAL A 35 -3.51 -1.13 7.44
N ARG A 36 -3.92 -0.02 8.07
CA ARG A 36 -4.66 -0.07 9.35
C ARG A 36 -6.02 -0.71 9.18
N SER A 37 -6.59 -0.65 7.99
CA SER A 37 -7.86 -1.27 7.65
C SER A 37 -7.75 -2.79 7.58
N VAL A 38 -6.79 -3.32 6.80
CA VAL A 38 -6.43 -4.76 6.79
C VAL A 38 -6.16 -5.28 8.20
N ALA A 39 -5.42 -4.52 9.00
CA ALA A 39 -5.14 -4.86 10.38
C ALA A 39 -6.38 -4.94 11.29
N ARG A 40 -7.38 -4.07 11.07
CA ARG A 40 -8.57 -3.94 11.92
C ARG A 40 -9.72 -4.83 11.46
N SER A 41 -9.86 -5.12 10.17
CA SER A 41 -10.86 -6.07 9.67
C SER A 41 -10.58 -7.50 10.17
N HIS A 42 -9.36 -7.79 10.63
CA HIS A 42 -8.88 -9.15 10.93
C HIS A 42 -8.47 -9.40 12.39
N VAL A 43 -9.10 -8.72 13.36
CA VAL A 43 -8.84 -8.90 14.81
C VAL A 43 -9.03 -10.37 15.30
N GLY A 44 -9.67 -11.25 14.51
CA GLY A 44 -9.80 -12.69 14.81
C GLY A 44 -8.78 -13.65 14.15
N SER A 45 -8.16 -13.30 13.01
CA SER A 45 -7.34 -14.23 12.19
C SER A 45 -5.85 -13.87 12.18
N LEU A 46 -5.51 -12.58 12.26
CA LEU A 46 -4.12 -12.10 12.27
C LEU A 46 -3.59 -11.95 13.70
N ARG A 47 -2.61 -12.77 14.08
CA ARG A 47 -2.13 -12.86 15.47
C ARG A 47 -1.33 -11.64 15.95
N SER A 48 -0.81 -10.79 15.05
CA SER A 48 -0.04 -9.61 15.46
C SER A 48 0.16 -8.61 14.32
N VAL A 49 -0.46 -7.44 14.41
CA VAL A 49 -0.10 -6.28 13.59
C VAL A 49 0.91 -5.45 14.37
N THR A 50 2.07 -5.17 13.77
CA THR A 50 3.07 -4.25 14.32
C THR A 50 3.23 -3.10 13.34
N THR A 51 2.83 -1.89 13.73
CA THR A 51 3.02 -0.67 12.94
C THR A 51 4.34 0.00 13.31
N CYS A 52 5.15 0.38 12.32
CA CYS A 52 6.47 1.00 12.53
C CYS A 52 6.61 2.31 11.76
N ALA A 53 6.76 3.43 12.47
CA ALA A 53 7.00 4.75 11.88
C ALA A 53 8.50 5.06 11.76
N SER A 54 8.94 5.57 10.61
CA SER A 54 10.28 6.13 10.41
C SER A 54 10.27 7.60 10.81
N ARG A 55 11.25 8.05 11.62
CA ARG A 55 11.37 9.48 11.92
C ARG A 55 12.16 10.15 10.80
N THR A 56 11.51 10.94 9.96
CA THR A 56 12.20 11.98 9.19
C THR A 56 12.60 13.12 10.14
N ARG A 57 13.82 13.66 10.00
CA ARG A 57 14.29 14.80 10.81
C ARG A 57 13.62 16.09 10.30
N GLY A 58 12.41 16.38 10.78
CA GLY A 58 11.71 17.66 10.62
C GLY A 58 11.40 18.31 11.97
N HIS A 59 11.42 19.65 12.02
CA HIS A 59 11.51 20.49 13.22
C HIS A 59 10.55 20.17 14.39
N ARG A 60 11.11 20.17 15.61
CA ARG A 60 10.42 20.01 16.91
C ARG A 60 9.43 21.15 17.17
N THR A 61 8.17 20.83 17.43
CA THR A 61 7.32 21.60 18.37
C THR A 61 6.91 20.73 19.56
N PRO A 62 6.87 21.27 20.79
CA PRO A 62 6.62 20.49 21.99
C PRO A 62 5.14 20.55 22.39
N LEU A 63 4.45 19.40 22.38
CA LEU A 63 3.20 19.23 23.14
C LEU A 63 3.29 17.96 23.97
N GLN A 64 3.77 18.13 25.20
CA GLN A 64 3.66 17.16 26.28
C GLN A 64 2.18 17.08 26.70
N ASN A 65 1.57 15.88 26.57
CA ASN A 65 0.50 15.31 27.43
C ASN A 65 -0.37 14.21 26.74
N TRP A 66 0.20 13.40 25.85
CA TRP A 66 -0.52 12.28 25.18
C TRP A 66 -0.02 10.87 25.58
N LYS A 67 0.88 10.77 26.57
CA LYS A 67 1.76 9.61 26.78
C LYS A 67 1.17 8.33 27.41
N ARG A 68 -0.12 8.25 27.81
CA ARG A 68 -0.56 7.13 28.68
C ARG A 68 -1.40 6.01 28.06
N ARG A 69 -1.82 6.07 26.80
CA ARG A 69 -2.59 4.97 26.16
C ARG A 69 -2.02 4.40 24.84
N ARG A 70 -1.07 5.07 24.17
CA ARG A 70 -0.49 4.64 22.88
C ARG A 70 0.66 3.62 22.98
N ALA A 71 1.09 3.28 24.20
CA ALA A 71 2.37 2.61 24.45
C ALA A 71 2.41 1.08 24.22
N ARG A 72 1.39 0.44 23.63
CA ARG A 72 1.34 -1.03 23.60
C ARG A 72 1.78 -1.73 22.32
N ARG A 73 2.24 -1.04 21.25
CA ARG A 73 2.90 -1.71 20.08
C ARG A 73 3.49 -0.73 19.06
N GLN A 74 4.31 0.22 19.50
CA GLN A 74 5.26 0.89 18.60
C GLN A 74 6.61 0.25 18.87
N SER A 75 7.05 -0.69 18.02
CA SER A 75 8.42 -1.20 18.08
C SER A 75 9.38 -0.16 17.49
N ALA A 76 10.63 -0.20 17.94
CA ALA A 76 11.69 0.43 17.18
C ALA A 76 11.71 -0.20 15.77
N VAL A 77 11.85 0.64 14.75
CA VAL A 77 11.91 0.30 13.31
C VAL A 77 12.74 -0.96 12.98
N PRO A 78 13.87 -1.28 13.66
CA PRO A 78 14.69 -2.46 13.33
C PRO A 78 14.04 -3.82 13.58
N ARG A 79 12.88 -3.89 14.24
CA ARG A 79 12.19 -5.16 14.56
C ARG A 79 10.82 -5.29 13.89
N ALA A 80 10.54 -4.46 12.90
CA ALA A 80 9.25 -4.44 12.24
C ALA A 80 8.93 -5.81 11.63
N ALA A 81 9.82 -6.36 10.82
CA ALA A 81 9.56 -7.61 10.10
C ALA A 81 9.85 -8.89 10.91
N GLU A 82 10.27 -8.81 12.18
CA GLU A 82 10.72 -9.98 12.95
C GLU A 82 9.65 -11.08 13.03
N GLY A 83 9.94 -12.24 12.43
CA GLY A 83 9.06 -13.40 12.35
C GLY A 83 7.81 -13.21 11.48
N ALA A 84 7.80 -12.21 10.59
CA ALA A 84 6.70 -11.98 9.66
C ALA A 84 6.69 -13.04 8.55
N GLU A 85 5.54 -13.68 8.35
CA GLU A 85 5.29 -14.64 7.25
C GLU A 85 4.76 -13.93 5.99
N LEU A 86 4.38 -12.66 6.12
CA LEU A 86 4.02 -11.74 5.05
C LEU A 86 4.27 -10.32 5.55
N VAL A 87 4.80 -9.45 4.69
CA VAL A 87 5.04 -8.04 5.01
C VAL A 87 4.21 -7.15 4.09
N ILE A 88 3.58 -6.11 4.64
CA ILE A 88 2.96 -5.06 3.82
C ILE A 88 3.70 -3.74 4.07
N VAL A 89 4.14 -3.09 2.98
CA VAL A 89 4.78 -1.77 2.94
C VAL A 89 3.76 -0.77 2.39
N SER A 90 3.37 0.20 3.22
CA SER A 90 2.31 1.18 2.90
C SER A 90 2.75 2.57 3.33
N ILE A 91 3.61 3.16 2.51
CA ILE A 91 4.20 4.48 2.72
C ILE A 91 4.09 5.30 1.42
N PRO A 92 4.24 6.64 1.48
CA PRO A 92 4.40 7.44 0.27
C PRO A 92 5.50 6.92 -0.65
N GLN A 93 5.31 6.97 -1.98
CA GLN A 93 6.31 6.52 -2.97
C GLN A 93 7.68 7.15 -2.68
N LYS A 94 7.73 8.47 -2.45
CA LYS A 94 9.00 9.17 -2.18
C LYS A 94 9.72 8.74 -0.90
N ASN A 95 9.04 8.10 0.06
CA ASN A 95 9.64 7.72 1.34
C ASN A 95 10.32 6.35 1.30
N VAL A 96 10.19 5.57 0.21
CA VAL A 96 10.77 4.23 0.11
C VAL A 96 12.30 4.26 0.18
N VAL A 97 12.93 5.29 -0.39
CA VAL A 97 14.38 5.52 -0.31
C VAL A 97 14.88 5.78 1.12
N ASP A 98 14.00 6.24 2.01
CA ASP A 98 14.33 6.57 3.40
C ASP A 98 14.15 5.37 4.34
N LEU A 99 13.65 4.24 3.83
CA LEU A 99 13.52 3.02 4.63
C LEU A 99 14.90 2.53 5.08
N PRO A 100 15.09 2.17 6.37
CA PRO A 100 16.37 1.67 6.82
C PRO A 100 16.77 0.39 6.09
N ALA A 101 18.05 0.29 5.73
CA ALA A 101 18.61 -0.96 5.24
C ALA A 101 18.30 -2.11 6.22
N GLY A 102 17.87 -3.24 5.68
CA GLY A 102 17.49 -4.41 6.48
C GLY A 102 16.16 -4.30 7.23
N ILE A 103 15.28 -3.34 6.86
CA ILE A 103 13.92 -3.24 7.43
C ILE A 103 13.12 -4.56 7.33
N LEU A 104 13.44 -5.39 6.34
CA LEU A 104 12.82 -6.68 6.07
C LEU A 104 13.61 -7.89 6.64
N SER A 105 14.82 -7.70 7.19
CA SER A 105 15.74 -8.80 7.54
C SER A 105 15.23 -9.74 8.63
N GLY A 106 14.22 -9.35 9.39
CA GLY A 106 13.58 -10.21 10.39
C GLY A 106 12.46 -11.10 9.83
N ALA A 107 12.02 -10.89 8.58
CA ALA A 107 10.94 -11.68 7.99
C ALA A 107 11.36 -13.16 7.85
N VAL A 108 10.38 -14.04 7.87
CA VAL A 108 10.58 -15.44 7.49
C VAL A 108 11.14 -15.47 6.07
N ALA A 109 12.16 -16.30 5.85
CA ALA A 109 12.79 -16.41 4.54
C ALA A 109 11.74 -16.76 3.47
N GLY A 110 11.70 -15.95 2.40
CA GLY A 110 10.73 -16.10 1.31
C GLY A 110 9.34 -15.54 1.59
N ALA A 111 9.13 -14.84 2.72
CA ALA A 111 7.85 -14.18 3.00
C ALA A 111 7.51 -13.14 1.90
N PRO A 112 6.29 -13.17 1.33
CA PRO A 112 5.87 -12.19 0.34
C PRO A 112 5.86 -10.78 0.93
N VAL A 113 6.28 -9.81 0.11
CA VAL A 113 6.25 -8.39 0.44
C VAL A 113 5.22 -7.71 -0.46
N ILE A 114 4.12 -7.27 0.13
CA ILE A 114 3.10 -6.49 -0.57
C ILE A 114 3.46 -5.02 -0.45
N GLU A 115 3.46 -4.29 -1.56
CA GLU A 115 3.53 -2.83 -1.60
C GLU A 115 2.18 -2.26 -2.03
N THR A 116 1.77 -1.16 -1.39
CA THR A 116 0.52 -0.46 -1.68
C THR A 116 0.77 0.96 -2.19
N ASN A 117 1.98 1.22 -2.70
CA ASN A 117 2.44 2.54 -3.08
C ASN A 117 1.74 3.00 -4.36
N ASN A 118 1.70 4.30 -4.53
CA ASN A 118 1.13 5.00 -5.68
C ASN A 118 1.99 6.25 -5.90
N TYR A 119 2.38 6.57 -7.12
CA TYR A 119 3.13 7.80 -7.39
C TYR A 119 2.20 8.99 -7.61
N TYR A 120 2.28 9.98 -6.72
CA TYR A 120 1.50 11.21 -6.75
C TYR A 120 2.43 12.41 -6.96
N PRO A 121 2.90 12.64 -8.20
CA PRO A 121 3.98 13.59 -8.47
C PRO A 121 3.69 15.02 -8.02
N GLN A 122 2.49 15.52 -8.30
CA GLN A 122 2.14 16.92 -8.03
C GLN A 122 1.65 17.14 -6.59
N GLN A 123 0.95 16.15 -6.04
CA GLN A 123 0.26 16.30 -4.76
C GLN A 123 1.15 15.91 -3.57
N ARG A 124 2.13 15.01 -3.75
CA ARG A 124 2.87 14.43 -2.62
C ARG A 124 4.33 14.12 -2.87
N ASP A 125 4.64 13.42 -3.95
CA ASP A 125 5.91 12.73 -4.12
C ASP A 125 6.99 13.60 -4.78
N GLY A 126 6.59 14.62 -5.54
CA GLY A 126 7.52 15.40 -6.36
C GLY A 126 8.06 14.59 -7.53
N LEU A 127 9.10 15.09 -8.19
CA LEU A 127 9.75 14.40 -9.30
C LEU A 127 10.53 13.16 -8.81
N ILE A 128 10.22 11.99 -9.37
CA ILE A 128 11.04 10.78 -9.28
C ILE A 128 11.46 10.41 -10.70
N SER A 129 12.67 10.83 -11.10
CA SER A 129 13.15 10.75 -12.48
C SER A 129 12.97 9.37 -13.11
N ALA A 130 13.37 8.30 -12.41
CA ALA A 130 13.27 6.96 -12.95
C ALA A 130 11.83 6.53 -13.31
N ILE A 131 10.83 6.97 -12.53
CA ILE A 131 9.43 6.67 -12.81
C ILE A 131 8.89 7.57 -13.93
N GLU A 132 9.34 8.83 -14.04
CA GLU A 132 9.01 9.69 -15.19
C GLU A 132 9.67 9.22 -16.49
N ASP A 133 10.84 8.59 -16.39
CA ASP A 133 11.62 8.02 -17.50
C ASP A 133 11.13 6.62 -17.92
N GLY A 134 10.02 6.14 -17.35
CA GLY A 134 9.30 4.95 -17.79
C GLY A 134 9.42 3.71 -16.90
N GLN A 135 10.11 3.77 -15.76
CA GLN A 135 10.10 2.67 -14.79
C GLN A 135 8.72 2.54 -14.12
N THR A 136 8.23 1.31 -13.92
CA THR A 136 6.99 1.09 -13.16
C THR A 136 7.18 1.49 -11.69
N GLU A 137 6.12 1.98 -11.05
CA GLU A 137 6.19 2.38 -9.64
C GLU A 137 6.65 1.24 -8.74
N SER A 138 6.13 0.03 -8.99
CA SER A 138 6.49 -1.17 -8.22
C SER A 138 7.87 -1.69 -8.57
N GLY A 139 8.32 -1.56 -9.82
CA GLY A 139 9.71 -1.88 -10.20
C GLY A 139 10.69 -0.99 -9.44
N TRP A 140 10.38 0.31 -9.33
CA TRP A 140 11.16 1.24 -8.51
C TRP A 140 11.12 0.88 -7.02
N VAL A 141 9.96 0.48 -6.47
CA VAL A 141 9.88 -0.01 -5.07
C VAL A 141 10.72 -1.27 -4.86
N GLN A 142 10.60 -2.24 -5.76
CA GLN A 142 11.33 -3.52 -5.73
C GLN A 142 12.84 -3.29 -5.70
N GLU A 143 13.34 -2.38 -6.53
CA GLU A 143 14.76 -2.01 -6.57
C GLU A 143 15.24 -1.47 -5.21
N HIS A 144 14.47 -0.58 -4.58
CA HIS A 144 14.85 0.04 -3.31
C HIS A 144 14.70 -0.89 -2.11
N LEU A 145 13.72 -1.80 -2.13
CA LEU A 145 13.57 -2.82 -1.09
C LEU A 145 14.57 -3.98 -1.26
N GLY A 146 15.10 -4.18 -2.47
CA GLY A 146 16.07 -5.23 -2.78
C GLY A 146 15.50 -6.66 -2.71
N VAL A 147 14.19 -6.82 -2.77
CA VAL A 147 13.47 -8.10 -2.71
C VAL A 147 12.27 -8.08 -3.66
N PRO A 148 11.80 -9.24 -4.17
CA PRO A 148 10.57 -9.31 -4.94
C PRO A 148 9.38 -8.74 -4.18
N VAL A 149 8.51 -8.01 -4.89
CA VAL A 149 7.31 -7.40 -4.32
C VAL A 149 6.03 -7.85 -5.04
N PHE A 150 4.89 -7.60 -4.42
CA PHE A 150 3.56 -7.72 -5.01
C PHE A 150 2.85 -6.38 -4.90
N LYS A 151 2.35 -5.84 -6.02
CA LYS A 151 1.47 -4.66 -5.98
C LYS A 151 0.04 -5.11 -5.72
N ALA A 152 -0.52 -4.71 -4.58
CA ALA A 152 -1.91 -4.96 -4.24
C ALA A 152 -2.47 -3.84 -3.36
N PHE A 153 -3.80 -3.77 -3.24
CA PHE A 153 -4.53 -2.77 -2.43
C PHE A 153 -4.32 -1.30 -2.81
N ASN A 154 -3.53 -1.00 -3.84
CA ASN A 154 -3.16 0.37 -4.17
C ASN A 154 -4.37 1.18 -4.73
N GLY A 155 -5.31 0.52 -5.38
CA GLY A 155 -6.48 1.15 -6.02
C GLY A 155 -7.76 1.20 -5.18
N ILE A 156 -7.83 0.54 -4.02
CA ILE A 156 -9.05 0.51 -3.19
C ILE A 156 -9.08 1.71 -2.22
N TRP A 157 -10.25 2.34 -2.06
CA TRP A 157 -10.43 3.32 -0.99
C TRP A 157 -10.39 2.62 0.37
N TRP A 158 -9.47 3.04 1.24
CA TRP A 158 -9.13 2.32 2.46
C TRP A 158 -10.29 1.98 3.41
N LYS A 159 -11.37 2.79 3.43
CA LYS A 159 -12.55 2.50 4.25
C LYS A 159 -13.29 1.25 3.76
N HIS A 160 -13.26 0.97 2.45
CA HIS A 160 -13.91 -0.21 1.89
C HIS A 160 -13.27 -1.51 2.40
N LEU A 161 -11.96 -1.52 2.70
CA LEU A 161 -11.29 -2.65 3.34
C LEU A 161 -11.85 -2.97 4.75
N LEU A 162 -12.49 -1.99 5.43
CA LEU A 162 -13.18 -2.19 6.72
C LEU A 162 -14.64 -2.59 6.54
N GLU A 163 -15.30 -1.99 5.55
CA GLU A 163 -16.76 -1.89 5.50
C GLU A 163 -17.41 -2.79 4.44
N LYS A 164 -16.65 -3.21 3.41
CA LYS A 164 -17.20 -3.84 2.19
C LYS A 164 -16.71 -5.26 1.93
N GLY A 165 -15.97 -5.88 2.85
CA GLY A 165 -15.60 -7.29 2.73
C GLY A 165 -16.85 -8.19 2.79
N LEU A 166 -16.96 -9.14 1.85
CA LEU A 166 -18.08 -10.08 1.77
C LEU A 166 -17.58 -11.54 1.79
N PRO A 167 -18.38 -12.53 2.24
CA PRO A 167 -18.00 -13.95 2.19
C PRO A 167 -17.67 -14.44 0.77
N GLU A 168 -16.87 -15.51 0.65
CA GLU A 168 -16.52 -16.10 -0.65
C GLU A 168 -17.78 -16.53 -1.43
N GLY A 169 -17.82 -16.18 -2.71
CA GLY A 169 -18.95 -16.45 -3.59
C GLY A 169 -20.15 -15.50 -3.44
N ALA A 170 -20.10 -14.51 -2.53
CA ALA A 170 -21.12 -13.49 -2.46
C ALA A 170 -21.10 -12.59 -3.71
N GLU A 171 -22.29 -12.24 -4.20
CA GLU A 171 -22.45 -11.26 -5.28
C GLU A 171 -21.97 -9.87 -4.82
N GLY A 172 -21.36 -9.11 -5.73
CA GLY A 172 -20.90 -7.74 -5.45
C GLY A 172 -19.58 -7.64 -4.68
N ARG A 173 -18.78 -8.71 -4.61
CA ARG A 173 -17.40 -8.63 -4.10
C ARG A 173 -16.56 -7.69 -4.96
N ILE A 174 -15.87 -6.77 -4.30
CA ILE A 174 -14.90 -5.89 -4.96
C ILE A 174 -13.68 -6.73 -5.32
N ALA A 175 -13.23 -6.61 -6.56
CA ALA A 175 -12.09 -7.32 -7.11
C ALA A 175 -10.82 -6.45 -7.07
N LEU A 176 -9.76 -6.98 -6.47
CA LEU A 176 -8.48 -6.29 -6.28
C LEU A 176 -7.40 -6.92 -7.19
N PRO A 177 -6.82 -6.13 -8.11
CA PRO A 177 -5.72 -6.60 -8.92
C PRO A 177 -4.43 -6.83 -8.10
N ILE A 178 -3.65 -7.83 -8.51
CA ILE A 178 -2.40 -8.25 -7.89
C ILE A 178 -1.37 -8.46 -9.00
N ALA A 179 -0.25 -7.74 -8.95
CA ALA A 179 0.86 -7.92 -9.88
C ALA A 179 2.11 -8.40 -9.13
N GLY A 180 2.84 -9.36 -9.69
CA GLY A 180 4.06 -9.94 -9.10
C GLY A 180 4.60 -11.15 -9.88
N ASP A 181 5.87 -11.48 -9.70
CA ASP A 181 6.56 -12.46 -10.58
C ASP A 181 6.63 -13.89 -10.00
N ASP A 182 6.46 -14.04 -8.69
CA ASP A 182 6.54 -15.34 -7.99
C ASP A 182 5.14 -15.91 -7.78
N ASP A 183 4.73 -16.86 -8.63
CA ASP A 183 3.40 -17.47 -8.60
C ASP A 183 3.06 -18.14 -7.25
N ALA A 184 4.04 -18.78 -6.60
CA ALA A 184 3.80 -19.48 -5.34
C ALA A 184 3.50 -18.49 -4.21
N ASN A 185 4.27 -17.40 -4.14
CA ASN A 185 4.00 -16.33 -3.18
C ASN A 185 2.81 -15.46 -3.58
N LYS A 186 2.51 -15.32 -4.89
CA LYS A 186 1.30 -14.65 -5.38
C LYS A 186 0.05 -15.33 -4.83
N GLN A 187 0.04 -16.67 -4.78
CA GLN A 187 -1.09 -17.40 -4.20
C GLN A 187 -1.33 -17.06 -2.73
N VAL A 188 -0.27 -16.84 -1.94
CA VAL A 188 -0.40 -16.39 -0.54
C VAL A 188 -1.09 -15.03 -0.45
N VAL A 189 -0.78 -14.12 -1.40
CA VAL A 189 -1.45 -12.81 -1.50
C VAL A 189 -2.90 -12.95 -1.93
N PHE A 190 -3.20 -13.84 -2.88
CA PHE A 190 -4.57 -14.16 -3.31
C PHE A 190 -5.42 -14.65 -2.14
N ASP A 191 -4.88 -15.62 -1.37
CA ASP A 191 -5.58 -16.20 -0.23
C ASP A 191 -5.84 -15.15 0.86
N LEU A 192 -4.91 -14.22 1.07
CA LEU A 192 -5.10 -13.09 2.00
C LEU A 192 -6.24 -12.18 1.53
N ILE A 193 -6.26 -11.78 0.26
CA ILE A 193 -7.30 -10.92 -0.30
C ILE A 193 -8.67 -11.61 -0.25
N ASN A 194 -8.74 -12.90 -0.57
CA ASN A 194 -9.97 -13.67 -0.47
C ASN A 194 -10.49 -13.73 0.99
N GLN A 195 -9.60 -14.00 1.95
CA GLN A 195 -9.93 -13.99 3.38
C GLN A 195 -10.40 -12.61 3.88
N LEU A 196 -9.88 -11.53 3.28
CA LEU A 196 -10.32 -10.16 3.54
C LEU A 196 -11.72 -9.86 3.01
N GLY A 197 -12.29 -10.75 2.19
CA GLY A 197 -13.64 -10.62 1.63
C GLY A 197 -13.67 -9.92 0.27
N PHE A 198 -12.56 -9.97 -0.48
CA PHE A 198 -12.36 -9.34 -1.77
C PHE A 198 -11.93 -10.37 -2.83
N ASP A 199 -12.23 -10.14 -4.10
CA ASP A 199 -11.83 -11.05 -5.17
C ASP A 199 -10.41 -10.74 -5.67
N PRO A 200 -9.41 -11.62 -5.48
CA PRO A 200 -8.09 -11.40 -6.06
C PRO A 200 -8.13 -11.60 -7.59
N VAL A 201 -7.51 -10.69 -8.33
CA VAL A 201 -7.38 -10.76 -9.80
C VAL A 201 -5.89 -10.73 -10.17
N ASP A 202 -5.44 -11.67 -11.01
CA ASP A 202 -4.07 -11.64 -11.52
C ASP A 202 -3.93 -10.52 -12.54
N ALA A 203 -3.07 -9.57 -12.24
CA ALA A 203 -2.74 -8.44 -13.11
C ALA A 203 -1.40 -8.64 -13.83
N GLY A 204 -0.75 -9.80 -13.67
CA GLY A 204 0.49 -10.15 -14.36
C GLY A 204 1.75 -9.97 -13.51
N THR A 205 2.83 -9.60 -14.16
CA THR A 205 4.18 -9.42 -13.57
C THR A 205 4.33 -8.05 -12.91
N ILE A 206 5.45 -7.79 -12.24
CA ILE A 206 5.77 -6.43 -11.77
C ILE A 206 5.89 -5.43 -12.92
N ASP A 207 6.28 -5.88 -14.11
CA ASP A 207 6.31 -5.05 -15.32
C ASP A 207 4.90 -4.74 -15.86
N ASP A 208 3.89 -5.54 -15.53
CA ASP A 208 2.48 -5.26 -15.86
C ASP A 208 1.78 -4.36 -14.81
N SER A 209 2.44 -4.06 -13.68
CA SER A 209 1.81 -3.37 -12.54
C SER A 209 1.33 -1.96 -12.86
N TRP A 210 1.79 -1.36 -13.97
CA TRP A 210 1.34 -0.06 -14.45
C TRP A 210 -0.15 -0.01 -14.79
N ARG A 211 -0.78 -1.14 -15.14
CA ARG A 211 -2.21 -1.20 -15.49
C ARG A 211 -3.16 -0.86 -14.34
N GLN A 212 -2.64 -0.84 -13.12
CA GLN A 212 -3.40 -0.54 -11.89
C GLN A 212 -2.87 0.70 -11.15
N GLN A 213 -1.98 1.50 -11.76
CA GLN A 213 -1.45 2.74 -11.17
C GLN A 213 -2.49 3.87 -11.18
N PRO A 214 -2.28 4.95 -10.40
CA PRO A 214 -3.11 6.13 -10.47
C PRO A 214 -3.29 6.67 -11.90
N GLY A 215 -4.52 7.07 -12.24
CA GLY A 215 -4.88 7.51 -13.58
C GLY A 215 -5.32 6.42 -14.55
N THR A 216 -5.20 5.13 -14.17
CA THR A 216 -5.70 4.01 -14.99
C THR A 216 -7.19 3.71 -14.74
N PRO A 217 -7.89 3.02 -15.67
CA PRO A 217 -9.33 2.77 -15.55
C PRO A 217 -9.78 2.02 -14.29
N VAL A 218 -8.94 1.12 -13.76
CA VAL A 218 -9.25 0.32 -12.56
C VAL A 218 -9.02 1.10 -11.25
N TYR A 219 -8.25 2.19 -11.30
CA TYR A 219 -7.84 2.92 -10.10
C TYR A 219 -9.03 3.60 -9.40
N GLY A 220 -9.18 3.36 -8.10
CA GLY A 220 -10.26 3.94 -7.29
C GLY A 220 -11.64 3.33 -7.54
N LYS A 221 -11.73 2.19 -8.22
CA LYS A 221 -13.01 1.55 -8.59
C LYS A 221 -13.32 0.35 -7.71
N ASP A 222 -14.60 0.25 -7.33
CA ASP A 222 -15.18 -0.92 -6.65
C ASP A 222 -15.77 -1.88 -7.70
N PHE A 223 -14.94 -2.32 -8.66
CA PHE A 223 -15.35 -3.24 -9.72
C PHE A 223 -15.42 -4.69 -9.22
N ASP A 224 -16.28 -5.48 -9.85
CA ASP A 224 -16.21 -6.94 -9.74
C ASP A 224 -15.07 -7.50 -10.61
N ARG A 225 -14.90 -8.82 -10.60
CA ARG A 225 -13.82 -9.49 -11.34
C ARG A 225 -13.85 -9.18 -12.85
N GLU A 226 -15.02 -9.19 -13.47
CA GLU A 226 -15.15 -8.98 -14.91
C GLU A 226 -14.78 -7.54 -15.28
N ALA A 227 -15.34 -6.56 -14.55
CA ALA A 227 -15.06 -5.16 -14.77
C ALA A 227 -13.58 -4.81 -14.44
N THR A 228 -12.98 -5.43 -13.43
CA THR A 228 -11.54 -5.27 -13.13
C THR A 228 -10.67 -5.79 -14.26
N LEU A 229 -10.92 -7.00 -14.79
CA LEU A 229 -10.17 -7.55 -15.91
C LEU A 229 -10.29 -6.68 -17.17
N LYS A 230 -11.50 -6.19 -17.46
CA LYS A 230 -11.73 -5.26 -18.57
C LYS A 230 -10.96 -3.95 -18.38
N ALA A 231 -11.03 -3.35 -17.20
CA ALA A 231 -10.35 -2.09 -16.89
C ALA A 231 -8.82 -2.21 -16.96
N LEU A 232 -8.26 -3.36 -16.54
CA LEU A 232 -6.83 -3.65 -16.71
C LEU A 232 -6.44 -3.74 -18.18
N ALA A 233 -7.26 -4.38 -19.01
CA ALA A 233 -7.01 -4.52 -20.45
C ALA A 233 -7.13 -3.19 -21.22
N GLU A 234 -7.95 -2.26 -20.73
CA GLU A 234 -8.15 -0.93 -21.31
C GLU A 234 -7.12 0.11 -20.84
N ALA A 235 -6.23 -0.25 -19.90
CA ALA A 235 -5.23 0.68 -19.37
C ALA A 235 -4.22 1.11 -20.44
N SER A 236 -3.83 2.38 -20.40
CA SER A 236 -2.76 2.95 -21.22
C SER A 236 -1.46 3.07 -20.41
N PRO A 237 -0.29 2.76 -21.00
CA PRO A 237 1.00 3.02 -20.35
C PRO A 237 1.32 4.52 -20.26
N ASP A 238 0.64 5.36 -21.03
CA ASP A 238 0.83 6.80 -21.03
C ASP A 238 0.11 7.45 -19.84
N ARG A 239 0.87 8.10 -18.95
CA ARG A 239 0.31 8.95 -17.90
C ARG A 239 -0.21 10.27 -18.47
N THR A 240 -1.40 10.67 -18.02
CA THR A 240 -1.95 12.01 -18.31
C THR A 240 -1.18 13.09 -17.55
N ASP A 241 -1.32 14.35 -17.96
CA ASP A 241 -0.61 15.48 -17.36
C ASP A 241 -0.85 15.61 -15.84
N GLU A 242 -2.04 15.24 -15.36
CA GLU A 242 -2.36 15.23 -13.91
C GLU A 242 -1.47 14.28 -13.12
N TRP A 243 -1.05 13.17 -13.74
CA TRP A 243 -0.25 12.10 -13.15
C TRP A 243 1.22 12.17 -13.55
N ARG A 244 1.68 13.33 -14.03
CA ARG A 244 3.10 13.61 -14.31
C ARG A 244 3.63 14.72 -13.41
N ALA A 245 4.91 14.64 -13.08
CA ALA A 245 5.62 15.73 -12.40
C ALA A 245 5.63 16.98 -13.26
N THR A 246 5.28 18.12 -12.66
CA THR A 246 5.48 19.41 -13.31
C THR A 246 6.97 19.70 -13.38
N THR A 247 7.53 19.71 -14.59
CA THR A 247 8.85 20.29 -14.83
C THR A 247 8.69 21.80 -14.69
N THR A 248 8.69 22.29 -13.44
CA THR A 248 8.75 23.75 -13.24
C THR A 248 10.13 24.18 -13.71
N VAL A 249 10.16 24.85 -14.86
CA VAL A 249 11.34 25.43 -15.53
C VAL A 249 11.98 26.50 -14.66
#